data_AF-A0A7G2C7T0-F1
#
_entry.id   AF-A0A7G2C7T0-F1
#
_cell.length_a   1.000
_cell.length_b   1.000
_cell.length_c   1.000
_cell.angle_alpha   90.00
_cell.angle_beta   90.00
_cell.angle_gamma   90.00
#
_symmetry.space_group_name_H-M   'P 1'
#
loop_
_entity.id
_entity.type
_entity.pdbx_description
1 polymer ?
#
loop_
_entity_poly.entity_id
_entity_poly.type
_entity_poly.pdbx_seq_one_letter_code
_entity_poly.pdbx_strand_id
1 'polypeptide(L)'
;MKKRSREQSNGEATNPPNDEVSFFKHFLKMDHATFNAKYFEKKHLVCSHGSPDFFTKTSSFPPIQWTTEIMLKLAEEHELFYGTDLNVVRFDKEKGCRVSFRTEGRATRQELEKCMKSGWSIRFLRPHEYVESNSAFISLMEKEFRCYCGLNSYWTPADSQGFAPHYDDVDVFLFQMEGEKVWRLYDPVDEVGVLTRHSSEDFQLEEYPTPKHSFTLKAGDVLYMPRGLVHQGVTNPGKHSLHVTFSANQMHTWADLFERMTRYTIGELAANNVEWRKTLPLELSSVVGGVWNPEFREMNLLPALTSGDAKKRVELLDRIREKTAELSVLLSDEVNIDVTTDEYMKNVVHKLQPPSKTYAHTLGEGDALEPDTPIRFLSQGCCRLLMNVDGEAQLYHCGENSPVCLKNEIGFFRFESVFAPAIATLLSRYPKYTKISSLPFPDSEDEEETKENQMILAENLRDAGLLQKSS
;
A
#
# COMPACT_ATOMS: atom_id res chain seq x y z
N MET A 1 -29.21 28.57 -25.57
CA MET A 1 -30.58 28.73 -25.03
C MET A 1 -31.45 27.54 -25.41
N LYS A 2 -31.65 26.59 -24.51
CA LYS A 2 -32.92 25.87 -24.26
C LYS A 2 -32.66 24.87 -23.13
N LYS A 3 -33.09 25.26 -21.92
CA LYS A 3 -33.15 24.44 -20.72
C LYS A 3 -34.13 23.28 -20.97
N ARG A 4 -33.74 22.06 -20.62
CA ARG A 4 -34.68 21.00 -20.26
C ARG A 4 -34.30 20.50 -18.87
N SER A 5 -35.17 20.84 -17.92
CA SER A 5 -35.27 20.26 -16.59
C SER A 5 -35.53 18.76 -16.69
N ARG A 6 -34.80 17.97 -15.90
CA ARG A 6 -35.22 16.61 -15.55
C ARG A 6 -35.37 16.54 -14.04
N GLU A 7 -36.58 16.16 -13.66
CA GLU A 7 -37.08 16.06 -12.30
C GLU A 7 -36.31 15.01 -11.50
N GLN A 8 -36.13 15.34 -10.22
CA GLN A 8 -35.69 14.44 -9.17
C GLN A 8 -36.70 13.30 -9.02
N SER A 9 -36.22 12.05 -9.15
CA SER A 9 -36.88 10.92 -8.51
C SER A 9 -36.10 10.59 -7.25
N ASN A 10 -36.66 10.99 -6.10
CA ASN A 10 -36.26 10.50 -4.79
C ASN A 10 -36.65 9.02 -4.71
N GLY A 11 -35.74 8.14 -5.12
CA GLY A 11 -35.74 6.76 -4.64
C GLY A 11 -35.11 6.78 -3.26
N GLU A 12 -35.91 6.55 -2.22
CA GLU A 12 -35.42 6.27 -0.87
C GLU A 12 -34.42 5.12 -0.96
N ALA A 13 -33.14 5.44 -0.82
CA ALA A 13 -32.09 4.47 -0.60
C ALA A 13 -32.37 3.85 0.77
N THR A 14 -33.01 2.69 0.77
CA THR A 14 -33.11 1.83 1.93
C THR A 14 -31.70 1.39 2.29
N ASN A 15 -31.13 2.03 3.33
CA ASN A 15 -29.84 1.66 3.89
C ASN A 15 -29.85 0.17 4.24
N PRO A 16 -28.89 -0.64 3.78
CA PRO A 16 -28.76 -2.01 4.23
C PRO A 16 -28.40 -2.03 5.73
N PRO A 17 -28.85 -3.05 6.48
CA PRO A 17 -28.66 -3.13 7.92
C PRO A 17 -27.19 -3.40 8.26
N ASN A 18 -26.73 -2.76 9.34
CA ASN A 18 -25.36 -2.59 9.85
C ASN A 18 -24.53 -1.52 9.12
N ASP A 19 -24.67 -0.26 9.58
CA ASP A 19 -23.70 0.81 9.35
C ASP A 19 -22.31 0.35 9.80
N GLU A 20 -21.48 -0.17 8.88
CA GLU A 20 -20.03 -0.26 9.13
C GLU A 20 -19.56 1.16 9.48
N VAL A 21 -19.16 1.35 10.73
CA VAL A 21 -18.59 2.62 11.17
C VAL A 21 -17.40 2.90 10.27
N SER A 22 -17.42 4.04 9.57
CA SER A 22 -16.35 4.39 8.63
C SER A 22 -15.03 4.64 9.36
N PHE A 23 -13.92 4.08 8.88
CA PHE A 23 -12.55 4.34 9.36
C PHE A 23 -12.28 5.85 9.50
N PHE A 24 -12.60 6.62 8.45
CA PHE A 24 -12.40 8.08 8.42
C PHE A 24 -13.20 8.79 9.51
N LYS A 25 -14.47 8.43 9.69
CA LYS A 25 -15.31 9.06 10.73
C LYS A 25 -14.81 8.71 12.13
N HIS A 26 -14.39 7.46 12.33
CA HIS A 26 -13.96 6.96 13.63
C HIS A 26 -12.61 7.54 14.05
N PHE A 27 -11.58 7.41 13.22
CA PHE A 27 -10.21 7.80 13.60
C PHE A 27 -9.85 9.23 13.20
N LEU A 28 -10.43 9.75 12.12
CA LEU A 28 -10.09 11.06 11.54
C LEU A 28 -11.20 12.11 11.72
N LYS A 29 -12.30 11.76 12.40
CA LYS A 29 -13.42 12.65 12.74
C LYS A 29 -14.03 13.40 11.54
N MET A 30 -13.95 12.82 10.35
CA MET A 30 -14.53 13.37 9.13
C MET A 30 -14.88 12.25 8.14
N ASP A 31 -15.68 12.54 7.12
CA ASP A 31 -15.91 11.58 6.05
C ASP A 31 -14.72 11.48 5.08
N HIS A 32 -14.69 10.39 4.32
CA HIS A 32 -13.66 10.11 3.32
C HIS A 32 -13.52 11.23 2.28
N ALA A 33 -14.63 11.80 1.81
CA ALA A 33 -14.62 12.85 0.80
C ALA A 33 -13.94 14.13 1.32
N THR A 34 -14.23 14.52 2.56
CA THR A 34 -13.63 15.67 3.23
C THR A 34 -12.15 15.47 3.47
N PHE A 35 -11.76 14.26 3.91
CA PHE A 35 -10.36 13.90 4.09
C PHE A 35 -9.59 14.03 2.77
N ASN A 36 -10.08 13.43 1.69
CA ASN A 36 -9.43 13.49 0.37
C ASN A 36 -9.38 14.92 -0.19
N ALA A 37 -10.45 15.67 -0.04
CA ALA A 37 -10.51 17.04 -0.55
C ALA A 37 -9.52 17.97 0.17
N LYS A 38 -9.33 17.80 1.49
CA LYS A 38 -8.62 18.79 2.32
C LYS A 38 -7.24 18.37 2.84
N TYR A 39 -6.98 17.08 3.01
CA TYR A 39 -5.82 16.59 3.77
C TYR A 39 -4.99 15.58 3.00
N PHE A 40 -5.62 14.56 2.41
CA PHE A 40 -4.91 13.49 1.70
C PHE A 40 -3.97 14.08 0.64
N GLU A 41 -2.70 13.68 0.70
CA GLU A 41 -1.61 14.16 -0.18
C GLU A 41 -1.40 15.69 -0.19
N LYS A 42 -1.90 16.41 0.83
CA LYS A 42 -1.87 17.89 0.87
C LYS A 42 -1.25 18.43 2.14
N LYS A 43 -1.71 17.96 3.31
CA LYS A 43 -1.27 18.48 4.61
C LYS A 43 -1.60 17.53 5.75
N HIS A 44 -0.90 17.73 6.86
CA HIS A 44 -1.13 16.98 8.09
C HIS A 44 -2.54 17.21 8.70
N LEU A 45 -2.98 16.24 9.49
CA LEU A 45 -4.22 16.27 10.28
C LEU A 45 -3.95 15.69 11.66
N VAL A 46 -4.39 16.38 12.72
CA VAL A 46 -4.37 15.88 14.10
C VAL A 46 -5.80 15.69 14.61
N CYS A 47 -6.08 14.52 15.19
CA CYS A 47 -7.36 14.17 15.78
C CYS A 47 -7.16 13.60 17.18
N SER A 48 -7.75 14.24 18.20
CA SER A 48 -7.62 13.78 19.59
C SER A 48 -8.83 12.94 20.04
N HIS A 49 -8.60 11.75 20.58
CA HIS A 49 -9.67 10.87 21.12
C HIS A 49 -9.64 10.75 22.65
N GLY A 50 -8.73 11.49 23.31
CA GLY A 50 -8.69 11.67 24.76
C GLY A 50 -8.11 10.51 25.58
N SER A 51 -8.17 9.27 25.09
CA SER A 51 -7.59 8.10 25.76
C SER A 51 -7.08 7.07 24.74
N PRO A 52 -5.93 6.41 25.00
CA PRO A 52 -5.47 5.29 24.17
C PRO A 52 -6.40 4.06 24.26
N ASP A 53 -7.28 3.99 25.27
CA ASP A 53 -8.34 2.97 25.34
C ASP A 53 -9.25 2.99 24.10
N PHE A 54 -9.36 4.14 23.43
CA PHE A 54 -10.08 4.28 22.16
C PHE A 54 -9.51 3.34 21.07
N PHE A 55 -8.20 3.09 21.09
CA PHE A 55 -7.53 2.21 20.12
C PHE A 55 -7.52 0.74 20.55
N THR A 56 -7.49 0.48 21.86
CA THR A 56 -7.26 -0.87 22.41
C THR A 56 -8.53 -1.58 22.85
N LYS A 57 -9.61 -0.85 23.17
CA LYS A 57 -10.89 -1.37 23.68
C LYS A 57 -12.06 -1.06 22.75
N THR A 58 -11.81 -1.10 21.44
CA THR A 58 -12.85 -0.92 20.42
C THR A 58 -13.53 -2.25 20.08
N SER A 59 -14.84 -2.20 19.82
CA SER A 59 -15.62 -3.33 19.31
C SER A 59 -15.97 -3.20 17.83
N SER A 60 -15.76 -2.01 17.23
CA SER A 60 -16.12 -1.73 15.85
C SER A 60 -15.00 -2.04 14.86
N PHE A 61 -13.76 -2.14 15.35
CA PHE A 61 -12.57 -2.41 14.56
C PHE A 61 -11.65 -3.38 15.31
N PRO A 62 -10.72 -4.05 14.63
CA PRO A 62 -9.64 -4.76 15.32
C PRO A 62 -8.89 -3.80 16.26
N PRO A 63 -8.62 -4.19 17.52
CA PRO A 63 -7.90 -3.32 18.44
C PRO A 63 -6.42 -3.23 18.07
N ILE A 64 -5.83 -2.05 18.23
CA ILE A 64 -4.38 -1.85 18.09
C ILE A 64 -3.72 -2.25 19.41
N GLN A 65 -3.24 -3.49 19.51
CA GLN A 65 -2.64 -4.03 20.73
C GLN A 65 -1.12 -3.92 20.67
N TRP A 66 -0.59 -2.80 21.16
CA TRP A 66 0.85 -2.59 21.26
C TRP A 66 1.21 -1.70 22.45
N THR A 67 2.09 -2.20 23.30
CA THR A 67 2.57 -1.50 24.51
C THR A 67 4.06 -1.73 24.70
N THR A 68 4.68 -0.92 25.58
CA THR A 68 6.08 -1.10 25.98
C THR A 68 6.33 -2.51 26.53
N GLU A 69 5.41 -3.05 27.33
CA GLU A 69 5.57 -4.39 27.90
C GLU A 69 5.45 -5.49 26.85
N ILE A 70 4.52 -5.37 25.88
CA ILE A 70 4.43 -6.33 24.76
C ILE A 70 5.75 -6.35 23.97
N MET A 71 6.32 -5.17 23.67
CA MET A 71 7.60 -5.06 22.97
C MET A 71 8.73 -5.79 23.73
N LEU A 72 8.84 -5.56 25.04
CA LEU A 72 9.87 -6.18 25.88
C LEU A 72 9.67 -7.70 26.04
N LYS A 73 8.42 -8.15 26.16
CA LYS A 73 8.05 -9.57 26.23
C LYS A 73 8.42 -10.30 24.94
N LEU A 74 8.19 -9.70 23.77
CA LEU A 74 8.61 -10.31 22.50
C LEU A 74 10.12 -10.46 22.39
N ALA A 75 10.91 -9.52 22.94
CA ALA A 75 12.37 -9.63 22.99
C ALA A 75 12.89 -10.69 23.98
N GLU A 76 12.01 -11.26 24.80
CA GLU A 76 12.30 -12.38 25.71
C GLU A 76 11.85 -13.71 25.09
N GLU A 77 10.67 -13.74 24.47
CA GLU A 77 10.06 -14.96 23.91
C GLU A 77 10.56 -15.33 22.51
N HIS A 78 11.05 -14.35 21.74
CA HIS A 78 11.47 -14.54 20.35
C HIS A 78 12.94 -14.15 20.13
N GLU A 79 13.53 -14.71 19.08
CA GLU A 79 14.85 -14.33 18.61
C GLU A 79 14.74 -13.11 17.69
N LEU A 80 14.88 -11.92 18.26
CA LEU A 80 14.86 -10.66 17.53
C LEU A 80 16.28 -10.21 17.18
N PHE A 81 16.46 -9.66 15.98
CA PHE A 81 17.76 -9.22 15.48
C PHE A 81 17.78 -7.73 15.14
N TYR A 82 18.89 -7.07 15.47
CA TYR A 82 19.17 -5.71 15.03
C TYR A 82 19.22 -5.64 13.50
N GLY A 83 18.60 -4.61 12.92
CA GLY A 83 18.57 -4.41 11.47
C GLY A 83 17.44 -5.16 10.77
N THR A 84 16.96 -6.27 11.34
CA THR A 84 15.87 -7.08 10.77
C THR A 84 14.53 -6.84 11.46
N ASP A 85 14.51 -6.92 12.79
CA ASP A 85 13.26 -6.83 13.58
C ASP A 85 13.15 -5.52 14.33
N LEU A 86 14.29 -4.92 14.68
CA LEU A 86 14.32 -3.62 15.35
C LEU A 86 15.59 -2.84 15.07
N ASN A 87 15.50 -1.53 15.29
CA ASN A 87 16.65 -0.62 15.33
C ASN A 87 16.63 0.12 16.66
N VAL A 88 17.81 0.30 17.25
CA VAL A 88 17.99 1.12 18.46
C VAL A 88 18.86 2.31 18.09
N VAL A 89 18.28 3.50 18.21
CA VAL A 89 18.83 4.72 17.62
C VAL A 89 18.73 5.91 18.56
N ARG A 90 19.58 6.89 18.33
CA ARG A 90 19.55 8.19 19.01
C ARG A 90 19.95 9.26 18.01
N PHE A 91 19.36 10.44 18.13
CA PHE A 91 19.84 11.61 17.41
C PHE A 91 21.05 12.20 18.16
N ASP A 92 22.19 12.26 17.50
CA ASP A 92 23.41 12.86 18.03
C ASP A 92 23.47 14.33 17.59
N LYS A 93 23.24 15.25 18.55
CA LYS A 93 23.20 16.69 18.28
C LYS A 93 24.55 17.26 17.83
N GLU A 94 25.66 16.66 18.24
CA GLU A 94 26.99 17.15 17.86
C GLU A 94 27.33 16.75 16.42
N LYS A 95 26.88 15.56 16.00
CA LYS A 95 27.05 15.07 14.63
C LYS A 95 25.94 15.51 13.67
N GLY A 96 24.83 16.01 14.20
CA GLY A 96 23.66 16.39 13.42
C GLY A 96 22.97 15.22 12.71
N CYS A 97 23.17 13.97 13.15
CA CYS A 97 22.63 12.79 12.48
C CYS A 97 22.17 11.69 13.44
N ARG A 98 21.38 10.75 12.92
CA ARG A 98 21.00 9.53 13.64
C ARG A 98 22.20 8.61 13.80
N VAL A 99 22.44 8.15 15.03
CA VAL A 99 23.41 7.10 15.34
C VAL A 99 22.68 5.83 15.78
N SER A 100 23.23 4.67 15.41
CA SER A 100 22.71 3.36 15.82
C SER A 100 23.51 2.83 17.00
N PHE A 101 22.83 2.17 17.95
CA PHE A 101 23.47 1.46 19.05
C PHE A 101 24.23 0.23 18.53
N ARG A 102 23.52 -0.57 17.71
CA ARG A 102 24.03 -1.73 16.97
C ARG A 102 23.28 -1.86 15.66
N THR A 103 23.91 -2.49 14.67
CA THR A 103 23.33 -2.74 13.34
C THR A 103 23.06 -4.22 13.09
N GLU A 104 23.64 -5.12 13.88
CA GLU A 104 23.53 -6.57 13.73
C GLU A 104 23.57 -7.26 15.10
N GLY A 105 23.26 -8.57 15.11
CA GLY A 105 23.24 -9.41 16.30
C GLY A 105 21.87 -9.49 16.96
N ARG A 106 21.76 -10.34 17.99
CA ARG A 106 20.50 -10.58 18.71
C ARG A 106 20.22 -9.46 19.70
N ALA A 107 18.98 -8.97 19.70
CA ALA A 107 18.45 -8.08 20.72
C ALA A 107 17.82 -8.89 21.86
N THR A 108 18.01 -8.45 23.09
CA THR A 108 17.44 -9.09 24.29
C THR A 108 16.67 -8.08 25.12
N ARG A 109 15.67 -8.54 25.89
CA ARG A 109 14.93 -7.69 26.83
C ARG A 109 15.85 -6.83 27.71
N GLN A 110 16.85 -7.44 28.34
CA GLN A 110 17.79 -6.74 29.23
C GLN A 110 18.55 -5.61 28.51
N GLU A 111 18.97 -5.85 27.27
CA GLU A 111 19.66 -4.85 26.46
C GLU A 111 18.73 -3.71 26.05
N LEU A 112 17.49 -4.03 25.63
CA LEU A 112 16.48 -3.02 25.31
C LEU A 112 16.16 -2.14 26.53
N GLU A 113 15.92 -2.73 27.71
CA GLU A 113 15.67 -1.97 28.94
C GLU A 113 16.86 -1.06 29.32
N LYS A 114 18.10 -1.54 29.12
CA LYS A 114 19.30 -0.72 29.34
C LYS A 114 19.35 0.44 28.35
N CYS A 115 19.07 0.20 27.08
CA CYS A 115 18.99 1.22 26.03
C CYS A 115 17.91 2.27 26.35
N MET A 116 16.71 1.82 26.75
CA MET A 116 15.60 2.68 27.17
C MET A 116 16.02 3.62 28.32
N LYS A 117 16.71 3.09 29.34
CA LYS A 117 17.23 3.89 30.48
C LYS A 117 18.37 4.83 30.10
N SER A 118 19.06 4.56 29.00
CA SER A 118 20.27 5.28 28.58
C SER A 118 20.01 6.27 27.43
N GLY A 119 18.75 6.66 27.19
CA GLY A 119 18.39 7.69 26.22
C GLY A 119 18.31 7.20 24.76
N TRP A 120 18.19 5.89 24.53
CA TRP A 120 18.03 5.34 23.18
C TRP A 120 16.57 5.08 22.84
N SER A 121 16.16 5.49 21.64
CA SER A 121 14.87 5.13 21.06
C SER A 121 14.93 3.74 20.44
N ILE A 122 13.81 3.04 20.46
CA ILE A 122 13.64 1.71 19.86
C ILE A 122 12.58 1.82 18.77
N ARG A 123 12.97 1.50 17.54
CA ARG A 123 12.04 1.28 16.43
C ARG A 123 11.85 -0.21 16.26
N PHE A 124 10.65 -0.71 16.54
CA PHE A 124 10.30 -2.10 16.28
C PHE A 124 9.63 -2.20 14.91
N LEU A 125 10.19 -3.05 14.05
CA LEU A 125 9.74 -3.25 12.69
C LEU A 125 8.67 -4.34 12.67
N ARG A 126 7.60 -4.13 11.89
CA ARG A 126 6.58 -5.15 11.60
C ARG A 126 5.97 -5.83 12.85
N PRO A 127 5.53 -5.07 13.88
CA PRO A 127 4.93 -5.68 15.07
C PRO A 127 3.63 -6.45 14.79
N HIS A 128 3.02 -6.24 13.62
CA HIS A 128 1.85 -7.00 13.15
C HIS A 128 2.14 -8.47 12.89
N GLU A 129 3.41 -8.86 12.68
CA GLU A 129 3.78 -10.28 12.51
C GLU A 129 3.58 -11.10 13.80
N TYR A 130 3.55 -10.45 14.96
CA TYR A 130 3.45 -11.08 16.27
C TYR A 130 2.07 -10.90 16.93
N VAL A 131 1.28 -9.94 16.47
CA VAL A 131 -0.01 -9.57 17.07
C VAL A 131 -1.10 -9.55 16.00
N GLU A 132 -1.96 -10.57 16.02
CA GLU A 132 -3.00 -10.76 15.00
C GLU A 132 -3.91 -9.54 14.83
N SER A 133 -4.31 -8.88 15.93
CA SER A 133 -5.19 -7.72 15.86
C SER A 133 -4.56 -6.53 15.12
N ASN A 134 -3.23 -6.41 15.18
CA ASN A 134 -2.49 -5.39 14.42
C ASN A 134 -2.45 -5.75 12.93
N SER A 135 -2.27 -7.03 12.57
CA SER A 135 -2.38 -7.52 11.19
C SER A 135 -3.80 -7.28 10.63
N ALA A 136 -4.84 -7.59 11.40
CA ALA A 136 -6.22 -7.31 11.04
C ALA A 136 -6.50 -5.80 10.86
N PHE A 137 -5.88 -4.94 11.67
CA PHE A 137 -5.98 -3.49 11.50
C PHE A 137 -5.29 -3.01 10.21
N ILE A 138 -4.16 -3.62 9.83
CA ILE A 138 -3.56 -3.38 8.52
C ILE A 138 -4.54 -3.80 7.42
N SER A 139 -5.16 -4.99 7.47
CA SER A 139 -6.14 -5.42 6.48
C SER A 139 -7.32 -4.44 6.32
N LEU A 140 -7.77 -3.84 7.43
CA LEU A 140 -8.76 -2.76 7.41
C LEU A 140 -8.25 -1.55 6.63
N MET A 141 -7.01 -1.09 6.89
CA MET A 141 -6.42 0.01 6.14
C MET A 141 -6.22 -0.32 4.66
N GLU A 142 -5.79 -1.54 4.33
CA GLU A 142 -5.66 -2.01 2.95
C GLU A 142 -7.00 -2.01 2.20
N LYS A 143 -8.11 -2.34 2.89
CA LYS A 143 -9.47 -2.20 2.35
C LYS A 143 -9.79 -0.74 2.01
N GLU A 144 -9.40 0.22 2.85
CA GLU A 144 -9.70 1.64 2.65
C GLU A 144 -8.79 2.30 1.59
N PHE A 145 -7.48 2.02 1.61
CA PHE A 145 -6.49 2.67 0.74
C PHE A 145 -6.18 1.88 -0.53
N ARG A 146 -6.64 0.62 -0.66
CA ARG A 146 -6.46 -0.24 -1.85
C ARG A 146 -5.01 -0.47 -2.26
N CYS A 147 -4.11 -0.40 -1.29
CA CYS A 147 -2.69 -0.61 -1.46
C CYS A 147 -2.13 -1.40 -0.28
N TYR A 148 -0.91 -1.91 -0.42
CA TYR A 148 -0.18 -2.52 0.69
C TYR A 148 0.01 -1.50 1.81
N CYS A 149 -0.28 -1.94 3.05
CA CYS A 149 -0.06 -1.13 4.24
C CYS A 149 0.94 -1.80 5.18
N GLY A 150 1.71 -0.99 5.90
CA GLY A 150 2.73 -1.44 6.84
C GLY A 150 2.49 -0.90 8.24
N LEU A 151 3.27 -1.40 9.20
CA LEU A 151 3.26 -0.94 10.59
C LEU A 151 4.67 -0.97 11.16
N ASN A 152 5.06 0.13 11.81
CA ASN A 152 6.24 0.21 12.67
C ASN A 152 5.84 0.81 14.02
N SER A 153 6.60 0.52 15.08
CA SER A 153 6.43 1.21 16.36
C SER A 153 7.69 1.94 16.78
N TYR A 154 7.53 3.00 17.54
CA TYR A 154 8.61 3.88 17.97
C TYR A 154 8.44 4.21 19.44
N TRP A 155 9.32 3.64 20.25
CA TRP A 155 9.48 3.97 21.65
C TRP A 155 10.63 4.96 21.82
N THR A 156 10.42 6.06 22.55
CA THR A 156 11.44 7.07 22.81
C THR A 156 11.44 7.41 24.31
N PRO A 157 12.61 7.39 24.99
CA PRO A 157 12.69 7.73 26.40
C PRO A 157 12.47 9.22 26.61
N ALA A 158 12.17 9.62 27.85
CA ALA A 158 12.05 11.03 28.23
C ALA A 158 13.29 11.85 27.85
N ASP A 159 13.11 13.15 27.61
CA ASP A 159 14.20 14.10 27.36
C ASP A 159 15.10 13.75 26.15
N SER A 160 14.59 12.98 25.19
CA SER A 160 15.40 12.46 24.09
C SER A 160 14.77 12.62 22.70
N GLN A 161 15.59 12.35 21.69
CA GLN A 161 15.23 12.33 20.29
C GLN A 161 15.89 11.11 19.63
N GLY A 162 15.12 10.33 18.88
CA GLY A 162 15.61 9.13 18.20
C GLY A 162 16.15 9.39 16.79
N PHE A 163 15.46 10.25 16.04
CA PHE A 163 15.65 10.43 14.60
C PHE A 163 15.91 11.90 14.29
N ALA A 164 16.76 12.17 13.30
CA ALA A 164 16.95 13.51 12.72
C ALA A 164 15.68 13.95 11.96
N PRO A 165 15.55 15.22 11.56
CA PRO A 165 14.55 15.61 10.57
C PRO A 165 14.69 14.80 9.28
N HIS A 166 13.58 14.25 8.78
CA HIS A 166 13.53 13.49 7.52
C HIS A 166 12.10 13.49 6.97
N TYR A 167 11.93 13.03 5.74
CA TYR A 167 10.64 12.62 5.21
C TYR A 167 10.66 11.15 4.77
N ASP A 168 9.48 10.54 4.75
CA ASP A 168 9.28 9.17 4.30
C ASP A 168 8.62 9.12 2.91
N ASP A 169 8.71 7.96 2.26
CA ASP A 169 8.08 7.61 0.97
C ASP A 169 6.65 7.08 1.08
N VAL A 170 6.03 7.23 2.25
CA VAL A 170 4.71 6.69 2.59
C VAL A 170 3.81 7.73 3.23
N ASP A 171 2.51 7.62 2.96
CA ASP A 171 1.50 8.28 3.78
C ASP A 171 1.46 7.61 5.15
N VAL A 172 1.54 8.39 6.22
CA VAL A 172 1.60 7.84 7.58
C VAL A 172 0.39 8.21 8.41
N PHE A 173 -0.11 7.23 9.16
CA PHE A 173 -1.17 7.35 10.14
C PHE A 173 -0.61 6.88 11.49
N LEU A 174 -0.26 7.86 12.32
CA LEU A 174 0.37 7.65 13.61
C LEU A 174 -0.66 7.65 14.71
N PHE A 175 -0.62 6.61 15.56
CA PHE A 175 -1.48 6.44 16.72
C PHE A 175 -0.62 6.51 17.98
N GLN A 176 -0.83 7.55 18.79
CA GLN A 176 -0.07 7.76 20.02
C GLN A 176 -0.61 6.81 21.11
N MET A 177 0.18 5.81 21.48
CA MET A 177 -0.25 4.72 22.37
C MET A 177 0.05 5.01 23.84
N GLU A 178 1.24 5.54 24.13
CA GLU A 178 1.67 5.87 25.50
C GLU A 178 2.39 7.22 25.54
N GLY A 179 2.27 7.90 26.68
CA GLY A 179 3.01 9.13 26.95
C GLY A 179 2.69 10.28 25.98
N GLU A 180 3.69 11.10 25.68
CA GLU A 180 3.53 12.25 24.79
C GLU A 180 4.82 12.59 24.02
N LYS A 181 4.66 13.18 22.83
CA LYS A 181 5.77 13.58 21.96
C LYS A 181 5.48 14.91 21.27
N VAL A 182 6.46 15.79 21.24
CA VAL A 182 6.43 17.03 20.46
C VAL A 182 6.82 16.72 19.04
N TRP A 183 5.91 16.99 18.11
CA TRP A 183 6.11 16.85 16.68
C TRP A 183 6.37 18.22 16.07
N ARG A 184 7.39 18.28 15.22
CA ARG A 184 7.77 19.47 14.45
C ARG A 184 7.72 19.11 12.97
N LEU A 185 6.94 19.87 12.21
CA LEU A 185 6.75 19.66 10.77
C LEU A 185 7.29 20.87 10.01
N TYR A 186 7.88 20.63 8.85
CA TYR A 186 8.55 21.64 8.03
C TYR A 186 8.01 21.62 6.60
N ASP A 187 8.15 22.74 5.91
CA ASP A 187 7.92 22.77 4.46
C ASP A 187 9.04 22.01 3.74
N PRO A 188 8.76 21.30 2.63
CA PRO A 188 9.80 20.74 1.78
C PRO A 188 10.79 21.81 1.30
N VAL A 189 12.08 21.47 1.16
CA VAL A 189 13.10 22.43 0.67
C VAL A 189 12.82 22.85 -0.77
N ASP A 190 12.33 21.93 -1.59
CA ASP A 190 11.99 22.13 -3.00
C ASP A 190 10.73 21.34 -3.39
N GLU A 191 10.25 21.57 -4.61
CA GLU A 191 9.09 20.85 -5.16
C GLU A 191 9.35 19.34 -5.33
N VAL A 192 10.61 18.91 -5.44
CA VAL A 192 10.98 17.50 -5.59
C VAL A 192 10.65 16.71 -4.31
N GLY A 193 10.74 17.35 -3.15
CA GLY A 193 10.34 16.76 -1.87
C GLY A 193 8.82 16.54 -1.69
N VAL A 194 7.96 17.14 -2.53
CA VAL A 194 6.51 16.99 -2.42
C VAL A 194 6.06 15.64 -2.99
N LEU A 195 5.36 14.82 -2.20
CA LEU A 195 4.84 13.52 -2.61
C LEU A 195 5.91 12.57 -3.18
N THR A 196 7.14 12.67 -2.65
CA THR A 196 8.29 11.84 -3.02
C THR A 196 7.98 10.35 -3.07
N ARG A 197 8.65 9.64 -3.99
CA ARG A 197 8.63 8.18 -4.11
C ARG A 197 9.70 7.49 -3.26
N HIS A 198 10.64 8.25 -2.69
CA HIS A 198 11.77 7.72 -1.94
C HIS A 198 11.98 8.53 -0.66
N SER A 199 12.34 7.87 0.45
CA SER A 199 12.66 8.55 1.70
C SER A 199 13.90 9.42 1.56
N SER A 200 13.99 10.48 2.36
CA SER A 200 15.19 11.31 2.42
C SER A 200 16.31 10.61 3.19
N GLU A 201 17.52 11.14 3.04
CA GLU A 201 18.53 11.01 4.10
C GLU A 201 18.16 11.89 5.31
N ASP A 202 18.91 11.77 6.40
CA ASP A 202 18.75 12.64 7.56
C ASP A 202 19.18 14.07 7.21
N PHE A 203 18.30 15.04 7.40
CA PHE A 203 18.64 16.45 7.25
C PHE A 203 19.34 17.01 8.49
N GLN A 204 20.22 17.97 8.27
CA GLN A 204 20.83 18.77 9.33
C GLN A 204 19.80 19.75 9.91
N LEU A 205 19.94 20.09 11.20
CA LEU A 205 19.01 21.00 11.87
C LEU A 205 19.05 22.42 11.29
N GLU A 206 20.19 22.82 10.75
CA GLU A 206 20.43 24.13 10.14
C GLU A 206 19.67 24.29 8.82
N GLU A 207 19.36 23.19 8.13
CA GLU A 207 18.51 23.18 6.94
C GLU A 207 17.04 23.47 7.30
N TYR A 208 16.65 23.18 8.54
CA TYR A 208 15.29 23.29 9.07
C TYR A 208 15.23 24.08 10.39
N PRO A 209 15.62 25.37 10.40
CA PRO A 209 15.80 26.13 11.63
C PRO A 209 14.47 26.43 12.34
N THR A 210 13.36 26.53 11.60
CA THR A 210 12.04 26.87 12.15
C THR A 210 10.98 25.89 11.68
N PRO A 211 10.28 25.21 12.61
CA PRO A 211 9.15 24.36 12.24
C PRO A 211 7.97 25.22 11.80
N LYS A 212 7.31 24.82 10.72
CA LYS A 212 6.04 25.40 10.28
C LYS A 212 4.92 25.09 11.26
N HIS A 213 4.92 23.86 11.78
CA HIS A 213 3.97 23.40 12.78
C HIS A 213 4.71 22.74 13.93
N SER A 214 4.27 23.03 15.16
CA SER A 214 4.78 22.39 16.37
C SER A 214 3.61 22.11 17.32
N PHE A 215 3.40 20.85 17.65
CA PHE A 215 2.32 20.42 18.55
C PHE A 215 2.73 19.18 19.34
N THR A 216 2.04 18.91 20.45
CA THR A 216 2.29 17.73 21.28
C THR A 216 1.17 16.72 21.06
N LEU A 217 1.53 15.50 20.66
CA LEU A 217 0.60 14.38 20.66
C LEU A 217 0.64 13.69 22.03
N LYS A 218 -0.54 13.35 22.54
CA LYS A 218 -0.75 12.59 23.77
C LYS A 218 -1.41 11.26 23.46
N ALA A 219 -1.29 10.30 24.37
CA ALA A 219 -1.93 9.00 24.22
C ALA A 219 -3.44 9.15 23.90
N GLY A 220 -3.89 8.52 22.81
CA GLY A 220 -5.24 8.71 22.25
C GLY A 220 -5.33 9.68 21.07
N ASP A 221 -4.24 10.35 20.68
CA ASP A 221 -4.21 11.19 19.49
C ASP A 221 -3.80 10.41 18.24
N VAL A 222 -4.35 10.83 17.09
CA VAL A 222 -3.99 10.36 15.75
C VAL A 222 -3.39 11.52 14.95
N LEU A 223 -2.29 11.26 14.25
CA LEU A 223 -1.68 12.18 13.30
C LEU A 223 -1.60 11.53 11.91
N TYR A 224 -2.16 12.18 10.90
CA TYR A 224 -1.89 11.86 9.51
C TYR A 224 -0.85 12.82 8.93
N MET A 225 0.10 12.30 8.13
CA MET A 225 1.02 13.09 7.31
C MET A 225 1.18 12.47 5.92
N PRO A 226 1.15 13.29 4.85
CA PRO A 226 1.49 12.82 3.51
C PRO A 226 2.98 12.55 3.36
N ARG A 227 3.34 11.63 2.45
CA ARG A 227 4.74 11.36 2.09
C ARG A 227 5.45 12.64 1.61
N GLY A 228 6.73 12.76 1.91
CA GLY A 228 7.52 13.96 1.63
C GLY A 228 7.39 15.09 2.67
N LEU A 229 6.47 14.99 3.64
CA LEU A 229 6.38 15.98 4.71
C LEU A 229 7.51 15.78 5.74
N VAL A 230 8.43 16.74 5.79
CA VAL A 230 9.59 16.69 6.68
C VAL A 230 9.13 16.84 8.12
N HIS A 231 9.59 15.93 8.97
CA HIS A 231 9.16 15.87 10.36
C HIS A 231 10.28 15.42 11.31
N GLN A 232 10.14 15.81 12.57
CA GLN A 232 10.90 15.24 13.67
C GLN A 232 10.07 15.16 14.95
N GLY A 233 10.36 14.16 15.79
CA GLY A 233 9.69 13.93 17.06
C GLY A 233 10.64 13.94 18.25
N VAL A 234 10.34 14.74 19.26
CA VAL A 234 11.13 14.90 20.49
C VAL A 234 10.23 14.69 21.71
N THR A 235 10.67 13.92 22.70
CA THR A 235 9.90 13.73 23.93
C THR A 235 10.11 14.88 24.90
N ASN A 236 9.05 15.22 25.66
CA ASN A 236 9.11 16.21 26.73
C ASN A 236 9.88 15.70 27.97
N PRO A 237 10.27 16.61 28.88
CA PRO A 237 10.88 16.22 30.14
C PRO A 237 10.04 15.29 31.00
N GLY A 238 10.66 14.21 31.46
CA GLY A 238 10.04 13.22 32.35
C GLY A 238 8.91 12.37 31.73
N LYS A 239 8.70 12.41 30.40
CA LYS A 239 7.66 11.63 29.70
C LYS A 239 8.28 10.83 28.56
N HIS A 240 8.18 9.50 28.62
CA HIS A 240 8.45 8.67 27.46
C HIS A 240 7.33 8.81 26.43
N SER A 241 7.54 8.21 25.25
CA SER A 241 6.54 8.14 24.19
C SER A 241 6.58 6.79 23.52
N LEU A 242 5.40 6.20 23.28
CA LEU A 242 5.22 5.09 22.35
C LEU A 242 4.13 5.46 21.36
N HIS A 243 4.44 5.35 20.08
CA HIS A 243 3.43 5.38 19.02
C HIS A 243 3.63 4.24 18.05
N VAL A 244 2.55 3.89 17.36
CA VAL A 244 2.61 3.04 16.18
C VAL A 244 2.29 3.88 14.94
N THR A 245 3.01 3.62 13.86
CA THR A 245 2.84 4.31 12.59
C THR A 245 2.41 3.28 11.56
N PHE A 246 1.17 3.40 11.10
CA PHE A 246 0.70 2.69 9.92
C PHE A 246 1.11 3.48 8.68
N SER A 247 1.64 2.79 7.67
CA SER A 247 2.11 3.39 6.43
C SER A 247 1.30 2.87 5.25
N ALA A 248 0.97 3.74 4.29
CA ALA A 248 0.25 3.40 3.06
C ALA A 248 0.88 4.07 1.84
N ASN A 249 0.45 3.64 0.64
CA ASN A 249 0.78 4.25 -0.66
C ASN A 249 2.26 4.23 -1.07
N GLN A 250 3.08 3.35 -0.49
CA GLN A 250 4.47 3.19 -0.93
C GLN A 250 4.51 2.72 -2.39
N MET A 251 5.17 3.48 -3.27
CA MET A 251 5.28 3.15 -4.71
C MET A 251 3.93 2.81 -5.34
N HIS A 252 2.89 3.56 -4.97
CA HIS A 252 1.53 3.38 -5.45
C HIS A 252 1.03 4.62 -6.20
N THR A 253 1.80 5.06 -7.20
CA THR A 253 1.56 6.29 -7.96
C THR A 253 1.30 6.02 -9.44
N TRP A 254 0.93 7.07 -10.19
CA TRP A 254 0.86 7.01 -11.65
C TRP A 254 2.17 6.51 -12.29
N ALA A 255 3.33 6.90 -11.73
CA ALA A 255 4.62 6.45 -12.25
C ALA A 255 4.79 4.93 -12.09
N ASP A 256 4.36 4.37 -10.97
CA ASP A 256 4.49 2.93 -10.67
C ASP A 256 3.53 2.10 -11.53
N LEU A 257 2.31 2.59 -11.74
CA LEU A 257 1.37 1.99 -12.68
C LEU A 257 1.96 2.00 -14.10
N PHE A 258 2.38 3.17 -14.61
CA PHE A 258 2.92 3.28 -15.96
C PHE A 258 4.21 2.50 -16.17
N GLU A 259 5.08 2.37 -15.16
CA GLU A 259 6.27 1.53 -15.24
C GLU A 259 5.91 0.07 -15.52
N ARG A 260 4.90 -0.46 -14.80
CA ARG A 260 4.43 -1.84 -15.00
C ARG A 260 3.67 -2.00 -16.31
N MET A 261 2.77 -1.08 -16.63
CA MET A 261 2.03 -1.07 -17.90
C MET A 261 3.00 -1.09 -19.08
N THR A 262 4.00 -0.22 -19.07
CA THR A 262 5.01 -0.13 -20.13
C THR A 262 5.79 -1.43 -20.26
N ARG A 263 6.24 -2.01 -19.15
CA ARG A 263 6.97 -3.29 -19.16
C ARG A 263 6.14 -4.42 -19.74
N TYR A 264 4.88 -4.56 -19.32
CA TYR A 264 3.96 -5.57 -19.82
C TYR A 264 3.69 -5.38 -21.32
N THR A 265 3.35 -4.15 -21.73
CA THR A 265 3.02 -3.79 -23.12
C THR A 265 4.19 -4.06 -24.06
N ILE A 266 5.43 -3.77 -23.64
CA ILE A 266 6.64 -4.13 -24.41
C ILE A 266 6.78 -5.64 -24.55
N GLY A 267 6.45 -6.41 -23.50
CA GLY A 267 6.41 -7.87 -23.55
C GLY A 267 5.44 -8.38 -24.61
N GLU A 268 4.22 -7.83 -24.65
CA GLU A 268 3.20 -8.18 -25.64
C GLU A 268 3.60 -7.81 -27.07
N LEU A 269 4.17 -6.62 -27.27
CA LEU A 269 4.72 -6.21 -28.57
C LEU A 269 5.83 -7.14 -29.02
N ALA A 270 6.74 -7.52 -28.11
CA ALA A 270 7.81 -8.46 -28.41
C ALA A 270 7.29 -9.88 -28.68
N ALA A 271 6.21 -10.32 -28.05
CA ALA A 271 5.59 -11.63 -28.33
C ALA A 271 4.93 -11.67 -29.71
N ASN A 272 4.23 -10.60 -30.09
CA ASN A 272 3.34 -10.58 -31.26
C ASN A 272 3.94 -9.90 -32.51
N ASN A 273 5.03 -9.16 -32.39
CA ASN A 273 5.65 -8.43 -33.51
C ASN A 273 7.16 -8.70 -33.63
N VAL A 274 7.57 -9.26 -34.77
CA VAL A 274 8.98 -9.59 -35.04
C VAL A 274 9.90 -8.36 -35.06
N GLU A 275 9.39 -7.18 -35.43
CA GLU A 275 10.20 -5.95 -35.46
C GLU A 275 10.69 -5.55 -34.08
N TRP A 276 9.95 -5.88 -33.02
CA TRP A 276 10.35 -5.66 -31.62
C TRP A 276 11.38 -6.68 -31.12
N ARG A 277 11.53 -7.80 -31.82
CA ARG A 277 12.53 -8.85 -31.50
C ARG A 277 13.84 -8.72 -32.28
N LYS A 278 13.88 -7.89 -33.33
CA LYS A 278 15.10 -7.71 -34.14
C LYS A 278 16.21 -7.08 -33.30
N THR A 279 17.43 -7.55 -33.52
CA THR A 279 18.64 -6.99 -32.90
C THR A 279 18.80 -5.50 -33.22
N LEU A 280 19.24 -4.72 -32.22
CA LEU A 280 19.56 -3.31 -32.39
C LEU A 280 20.68 -3.11 -33.44
N PRO A 281 20.65 -2.03 -34.24
CA PRO A 281 21.74 -1.69 -35.16
C PRO A 281 23.08 -1.54 -34.43
N LEU A 282 24.15 -2.11 -34.99
CA LEU A 282 25.48 -2.14 -34.36
C LEU A 282 26.05 -0.74 -34.10
N GLU A 283 25.69 0.22 -34.94
CA GLU A 283 26.16 1.60 -34.88
C GLU A 283 25.39 2.45 -33.85
N LEU A 284 24.35 1.93 -33.20
CA LEU A 284 23.48 2.71 -32.32
C LEU A 284 24.27 3.51 -31.28
N SER A 285 25.20 2.86 -30.57
CA SER A 285 26.03 3.49 -29.53
C SER A 285 27.10 4.44 -30.07
N SER A 286 27.35 4.43 -31.38
CA SER A 286 28.34 5.28 -32.06
C SER A 286 27.76 6.55 -32.66
N VAL A 287 26.42 6.66 -32.74
CA VAL A 287 25.75 7.84 -33.33
C VAL A 287 24.57 8.35 -32.50
N VAL A 288 24.04 7.56 -31.56
CA VAL A 288 22.99 7.94 -30.59
C VAL A 288 23.55 7.88 -29.16
N GLY A 289 23.18 8.85 -28.32
CA GLY A 289 23.70 9.04 -26.97
C GLY A 289 24.09 10.50 -26.70
N GLY A 290 24.30 10.84 -25.42
CA GLY A 290 24.58 12.22 -24.99
C GLY A 290 25.81 12.82 -25.67
N VAL A 291 26.94 12.09 -25.71
CA VAL A 291 28.19 12.53 -26.36
C VAL A 291 28.11 12.66 -27.89
N TRP A 292 27.09 12.04 -28.50
CA TRP A 292 26.81 12.08 -29.93
C TRP A 292 25.71 13.09 -30.29
N ASN A 293 25.12 13.77 -29.30
CA ASN A 293 24.15 14.83 -29.54
C ASN A 293 24.85 16.04 -30.20
N PRO A 294 24.36 16.57 -31.34
CA PRO A 294 24.97 17.71 -32.02
C PRO A 294 25.17 18.94 -31.11
N GLU A 295 24.16 19.31 -30.31
CA GLU A 295 24.21 20.45 -29.40
C GLU A 295 25.27 20.24 -28.31
N PHE A 296 25.31 19.04 -27.71
CA PHE A 296 26.35 18.71 -26.72
C PHE A 296 27.76 18.83 -27.32
N ARG A 297 27.97 18.33 -28.54
CA ARG A 297 29.28 18.38 -29.21
C ARG A 297 29.69 19.82 -29.53
N GLU A 298 28.75 20.63 -30.00
CA GLU A 298 28.98 22.06 -30.24
C GLU A 298 29.32 22.81 -28.95
N MET A 299 28.52 22.64 -27.89
CA MET A 299 28.72 23.28 -26.59
C MET A 299 30.06 22.90 -25.93
N ASN A 300 30.61 21.72 -26.25
CA ASN A 300 31.84 21.19 -25.68
C ASN A 300 33.02 21.20 -26.67
N LEU A 301 32.93 21.93 -27.78
CA LEU A 301 34.00 22.10 -28.77
C LEU A 301 34.53 20.77 -29.36
N LEU A 302 33.67 19.76 -29.46
CA LEU A 302 33.97 18.48 -30.08
C LEU A 302 33.74 18.55 -31.60
N PRO A 303 34.48 17.77 -32.42
CA PRO A 303 34.24 17.72 -33.86
C PRO A 303 32.80 17.35 -34.19
N ALA A 304 32.18 18.03 -35.16
CA ALA A 304 30.85 17.68 -35.63
C ALA A 304 30.79 16.22 -36.12
N LEU A 305 29.59 15.64 -36.11
CA LEU A 305 29.38 14.33 -36.73
C LEU A 305 29.73 14.39 -38.21
N THR A 306 30.29 13.29 -38.74
CA THR A 306 30.43 13.16 -40.20
C THR A 306 29.05 13.19 -40.85
N SER A 307 28.96 13.58 -42.13
CA SER A 307 27.68 13.58 -42.84
C SER A 307 27.01 12.19 -42.84
N GLY A 308 27.81 11.11 -42.87
CA GLY A 308 27.32 9.74 -42.76
C GLY A 308 26.72 9.43 -41.39
N ASP A 309 27.43 9.78 -40.32
CA ASP A 309 26.97 9.52 -38.96
C ASP A 309 25.76 10.39 -38.59
N ALA A 310 25.71 11.63 -39.08
CA ALA A 310 24.55 12.51 -38.93
C ALA A 310 23.32 11.90 -39.60
N LYS A 311 23.46 11.37 -40.83
CA LYS A 311 22.37 10.69 -41.53
C LYS A 311 21.91 9.44 -40.78
N LYS A 312 22.84 8.57 -40.37
CA LYS A 312 22.54 7.36 -39.58
C LYS A 312 21.83 7.69 -38.27
N ARG A 313 22.27 8.75 -37.58
CA ARG A 313 21.61 9.22 -36.36
C ARG A 313 20.15 9.57 -36.61
N VAL A 314 19.86 10.32 -37.67
CA VAL A 314 18.47 10.68 -38.02
C VAL A 314 17.64 9.43 -38.29
N GLU A 315 18.13 8.53 -39.15
CA GLU A 315 17.45 7.27 -39.48
C GLU A 315 17.16 6.41 -38.23
N LEU A 316 18.10 6.34 -37.28
CA LEU A 316 17.92 5.60 -36.03
C LEU A 316 16.94 6.29 -35.05
N LEU A 317 17.00 7.62 -34.95
CA LEU A 317 16.06 8.37 -34.12
C LEU A 317 14.63 8.23 -34.64
N ASP A 318 14.43 8.23 -35.96
CA ASP A 318 13.12 8.02 -36.57
C ASP A 318 12.57 6.62 -36.27
N ARG A 319 13.41 5.58 -36.38
CA ARG A 319 13.02 4.22 -35.97
C ARG A 319 12.66 4.10 -34.49
N ILE A 320 13.39 4.79 -33.60
CA ILE A 320 13.04 4.83 -32.17
C ILE A 320 11.68 5.52 -31.98
N ARG A 321 11.44 6.65 -32.67
CA ARG A 321 10.17 7.38 -32.60
C ARG A 321 9.00 6.55 -33.11
N GLU A 322 9.18 5.79 -34.19
CA GLU A 322 8.18 4.84 -34.70
C GLU A 322 7.82 3.80 -33.64
N LYS A 323 8.82 3.19 -32.98
CA LYS A 323 8.59 2.23 -31.88
C LYS A 323 7.91 2.87 -30.68
N THR A 324 8.29 4.10 -30.33
CA THR A 324 7.60 4.88 -29.28
C THR A 324 6.14 5.14 -29.65
N ALA A 325 5.84 5.45 -30.92
CA ALA A 325 4.47 5.66 -31.38
C ALA A 325 3.65 4.36 -31.32
N GLU A 326 4.21 3.23 -31.78
CA GLU A 326 3.58 1.90 -31.65
C GLU A 326 3.27 1.57 -30.18
N LEU A 327 4.22 1.77 -29.27
CA LEU A 327 4.02 1.58 -27.83
C LEU A 327 2.94 2.52 -27.27
N SER A 328 2.95 3.78 -27.67
CA SER A 328 1.98 4.79 -27.23
C SER A 328 0.55 4.43 -27.65
N VAL A 329 0.38 3.85 -28.85
CA VAL A 329 -0.93 3.37 -29.31
C VAL A 329 -1.44 2.27 -28.39
N LEU A 330 -0.61 1.27 -28.09
CA LEU A 330 -1.03 0.14 -27.25
C LEU A 330 -1.18 0.53 -25.77
N LEU A 331 -0.37 1.44 -25.25
CA LEU A 331 -0.54 2.00 -23.89
C LEU A 331 -1.83 2.80 -23.72
N SER A 332 -2.42 3.27 -24.82
CA SER A 332 -3.68 4.02 -24.83
C SER A 332 -4.89 3.15 -25.18
N ASP A 333 -4.67 1.88 -25.51
CA ASP A 333 -5.73 0.93 -25.84
C ASP A 333 -6.47 0.48 -24.57
N GLU A 334 -7.80 0.51 -24.59
CA GLU A 334 -8.65 0.23 -23.42
C GLU A 334 -8.43 -1.19 -22.87
N VAL A 335 -8.33 -2.20 -23.74
CA VAL A 335 -8.14 -3.59 -23.33
C VAL A 335 -6.76 -3.78 -22.71
N ASN A 336 -5.73 -3.19 -23.31
CA ASN A 336 -4.39 -3.24 -22.73
C ASN A 336 -4.31 -2.49 -21.39
N ILE A 337 -5.00 -1.36 -21.25
CA ILE A 337 -5.10 -0.63 -19.97
C ILE A 337 -5.73 -1.52 -18.89
N ASP A 338 -6.83 -2.21 -19.20
CA ASP A 338 -7.50 -3.09 -18.25
C ASP A 338 -6.60 -4.27 -17.83
N VAL A 339 -6.01 -4.98 -18.78
CA VAL A 339 -5.11 -6.12 -18.50
C VAL A 339 -3.87 -5.70 -17.70
N THR A 340 -3.25 -4.59 -18.06
CA THR A 340 -2.08 -4.10 -17.33
C THR A 340 -2.43 -3.58 -15.94
N THR A 341 -3.64 -3.03 -15.75
CA THR A 341 -4.18 -2.68 -14.44
C THR A 341 -4.42 -3.94 -13.61
N ASP A 342 -4.96 -5.01 -14.19
CA ASP A 342 -5.11 -6.30 -13.51
C ASP A 342 -3.77 -6.87 -13.04
N GLU A 343 -2.75 -6.85 -13.91
CA GLU A 343 -1.40 -7.27 -13.57
C GLU A 343 -0.78 -6.41 -12.46
N TYR A 344 -0.99 -5.09 -12.48
CA TYR A 344 -0.57 -4.21 -11.40
C TYR A 344 -1.27 -4.56 -10.09
N MET A 345 -2.60 -4.73 -10.11
CA MET A 345 -3.39 -5.03 -8.91
C MET A 345 -3.14 -6.45 -8.37
N LYS A 346 -2.83 -7.43 -9.22
CA LYS A 346 -2.35 -8.76 -8.79
C LYS A 346 -1.15 -8.64 -7.86
N ASN A 347 -0.19 -7.78 -8.21
CA ASN A 347 0.99 -7.53 -7.36
C ASN A 347 0.65 -6.81 -6.05
N VAL A 348 -0.43 -6.01 -6.03
CA VAL A 348 -0.95 -5.43 -4.79
C VAL A 348 -1.56 -6.54 -3.92
N VAL A 349 -2.39 -7.42 -4.49
CA VAL A 349 -3.01 -8.56 -3.78
C VAL A 349 -1.97 -9.46 -3.11
N HIS A 350 -0.82 -9.73 -3.76
CA HIS A 350 0.27 -10.54 -3.20
C HIS A 350 0.85 -9.96 -1.90
N LYS A 351 0.79 -8.64 -1.74
CA LYS A 351 1.37 -7.94 -0.58
C LYS A 351 0.41 -7.77 0.57
N LEU A 352 -0.90 -7.96 0.34
CA LEU A 352 -1.92 -7.73 1.35
C LEU A 352 -1.78 -8.68 2.54
N GLN A 353 -2.27 -8.25 3.70
CA GLN A 353 -2.40 -9.13 4.86
C GLN A 353 -3.42 -10.25 4.58
N PRO A 354 -3.19 -11.46 5.11
CA PRO A 354 -4.18 -12.52 5.03
C PRO A 354 -5.42 -12.18 5.87
N PRO A 355 -6.57 -12.79 5.57
CA PRO A 355 -7.74 -12.72 6.43
C PRO A 355 -7.40 -13.14 7.87
N SER A 356 -7.73 -12.29 8.84
CA SER A 356 -7.57 -12.65 10.26
C SER A 356 -8.55 -13.75 10.67
N LYS A 357 -8.04 -14.74 11.41
CA LYS A 357 -8.84 -15.83 11.96
C LYS A 357 -9.86 -15.32 12.97
N THR A 358 -9.48 -14.32 13.77
CA THR A 358 -10.31 -13.77 14.85
C THR A 358 -11.22 -12.64 14.37
N TYR A 359 -10.73 -11.76 13.47
CA TYR A 359 -11.37 -10.47 13.19
C TYR A 359 -11.98 -10.36 11.79
N ALA A 360 -11.67 -11.25 10.83
CA ALA A 360 -12.25 -11.18 9.49
C ALA A 360 -13.70 -11.70 9.43
N HIS A 361 -14.11 -12.51 10.41
CA HIS A 361 -15.44 -13.15 10.47
C HIS A 361 -15.76 -13.91 9.18
N THR A 362 -14.81 -14.71 8.70
CA THR A 362 -14.96 -15.55 7.50
C THR A 362 -15.91 -16.71 7.73
N LEU A 363 -16.51 -17.22 6.66
CA LEU A 363 -17.08 -18.55 6.65
C LEU A 363 -15.94 -19.58 6.75
N GLY A 364 -16.03 -20.52 7.70
CA GLY A 364 -15.04 -21.58 7.90
C GLY A 364 -15.48 -22.91 7.31
N GLU A 365 -14.58 -23.92 7.28
CA GLU A 365 -14.88 -25.28 6.77
C GLU A 365 -16.12 -25.92 7.41
N GLY A 366 -16.43 -25.58 8.68
CA GLY A 366 -17.61 -26.08 9.39
C GLY A 366 -18.92 -25.34 9.07
N ASP A 367 -18.88 -24.24 8.33
CA ASP A 367 -20.07 -23.54 7.87
C ASP A 367 -20.57 -24.18 6.57
N ALA A 368 -21.70 -24.91 6.68
CA ALA A 368 -22.36 -25.52 5.53
C ALA A 368 -22.87 -24.42 4.57
N LEU A 369 -22.65 -24.64 3.28
CA LEU A 369 -23.16 -23.78 2.21
C LEU A 369 -24.36 -24.47 1.57
N GLU A 370 -25.45 -23.71 1.43
CA GLU A 370 -26.66 -24.12 0.72
C GLU A 370 -26.91 -23.14 -0.44
N PRO A 371 -27.66 -23.51 -1.49
CA PRO A 371 -27.89 -22.63 -2.64
C PRO A 371 -28.46 -21.25 -2.27
N ASP A 372 -29.28 -21.14 -1.22
CA ASP A 372 -29.84 -19.86 -0.78
C ASP A 372 -28.93 -19.06 0.16
N THR A 373 -27.77 -19.61 0.54
CA THR A 373 -26.81 -18.96 1.44
C THR A 373 -26.32 -17.65 0.85
N PRO A 374 -26.47 -16.52 1.58
CA PRO A 374 -25.95 -15.24 1.13
C PRO A 374 -24.43 -15.17 1.36
N ILE A 375 -23.68 -14.94 0.28
CA ILE A 375 -22.22 -14.79 0.33
C ILE A 375 -21.78 -13.41 -0.21
N ARG A 376 -20.62 -12.94 0.27
CA ARG A 376 -19.89 -11.79 -0.28
C ARG A 376 -18.40 -11.96 0.00
N PHE A 377 -17.56 -11.33 -0.82
CA PHE A 377 -16.14 -11.20 -0.52
C PHE A 377 -15.89 -10.36 0.74
N LEU A 378 -14.78 -10.64 1.43
CA LEU A 378 -14.32 -9.87 2.59
C LEU A 378 -14.13 -8.38 2.28
N SER A 379 -13.50 -8.10 1.14
CA SER A 379 -13.36 -6.75 0.61
C SER A 379 -13.34 -6.78 -0.91
N GLN A 380 -13.62 -5.65 -1.55
CA GLN A 380 -13.48 -5.51 -3.00
C GLN A 380 -12.04 -5.79 -3.51
N GLY A 381 -11.03 -5.74 -2.64
CA GLY A 381 -9.61 -5.87 -3.00
C GLY A 381 -8.95 -7.15 -2.51
N CYS A 382 -9.68 -8.09 -1.89
CA CYS A 382 -9.08 -9.33 -1.37
C CYS A 382 -8.68 -10.32 -2.47
N CYS A 383 -9.13 -10.10 -3.70
CA CYS A 383 -8.78 -10.90 -4.87
C CYS A 383 -8.81 -10.06 -6.16
N ARG A 384 -8.19 -10.59 -7.22
CA ARG A 384 -8.19 -10.02 -8.57
C ARG A 384 -8.43 -11.13 -9.60
N LEU A 385 -9.46 -10.96 -10.42
CA LEU A 385 -9.77 -11.84 -11.54
C LEU A 385 -9.01 -11.34 -12.78
N LEU A 386 -8.28 -12.23 -13.45
CA LEU A 386 -7.58 -12.01 -14.70
C LEU A 386 -8.18 -12.91 -15.79
N MET A 387 -8.39 -12.33 -16.97
CA MET A 387 -8.93 -13.01 -18.16
C MET A 387 -7.93 -12.96 -19.33
N ASN A 388 -6.63 -12.86 -19.03
CA ASN A 388 -5.56 -12.71 -20.02
C ASN A 388 -5.05 -14.05 -20.59
N VAL A 389 -5.66 -15.17 -20.21
CA VAL A 389 -5.39 -16.50 -20.77
C VAL A 389 -6.68 -17.05 -21.35
N ASP A 390 -6.64 -17.43 -22.63
CA ASP A 390 -7.81 -17.92 -23.36
C ASP A 390 -8.45 -19.13 -22.66
N GLY A 391 -9.75 -19.03 -22.39
CA GLY A 391 -10.54 -20.08 -21.75
C GLY A 391 -10.37 -20.19 -20.23
N GLU A 392 -9.55 -19.35 -19.60
CA GLU A 392 -9.29 -19.39 -18.16
C GLU A 392 -9.82 -18.14 -17.43
N ALA A 393 -10.41 -18.37 -16.27
CA ALA A 393 -10.68 -17.36 -15.26
C ALA A 393 -9.68 -17.54 -14.11
N GLN A 394 -8.64 -16.68 -14.09
CA GLN A 394 -7.56 -16.75 -13.13
C GLN A 394 -7.84 -15.84 -11.93
N LEU A 395 -8.10 -16.40 -10.75
CA LEU A 395 -8.41 -15.64 -9.55
C LEU A 395 -7.24 -15.66 -8.57
N TYR A 396 -6.56 -14.54 -8.44
CA TYR A 396 -5.48 -14.33 -7.47
C TYR A 396 -6.04 -13.74 -6.18
N HIS A 397 -5.61 -14.21 -5.01
CA HIS A 397 -6.22 -13.80 -3.73
C HIS A 397 -5.23 -13.73 -2.57
N CYS A 398 -5.61 -12.97 -1.52
CA CYS A 398 -4.79 -12.81 -0.32
C CYS A 398 -5.00 -13.88 0.76
N GLY A 399 -5.93 -14.82 0.54
CA GLY A 399 -6.30 -15.88 1.52
C GLY A 399 -5.12 -16.71 2.03
N GLU A 400 -4.13 -16.97 1.18
CA GLU A 400 -2.93 -17.76 1.50
C GLU A 400 -1.70 -16.90 1.82
N ASN A 401 -1.85 -15.57 1.85
CA ASN A 401 -0.76 -14.68 2.20
C ASN A 401 -0.29 -14.93 3.64
N SER A 402 0.89 -14.42 3.97
CA SER A 402 1.44 -14.47 5.32
C SER A 402 1.45 -13.06 5.92
N PRO A 403 1.32 -12.91 7.26
CA PRO A 403 1.53 -11.62 7.93
C PRO A 403 2.91 -11.01 7.61
N VAL A 404 3.92 -11.87 7.41
CA VAL A 404 5.21 -11.49 6.82
C VAL A 404 5.03 -11.30 5.31
N CYS A 405 5.17 -10.06 4.84
CA CYS A 405 4.97 -9.68 3.44
C CYS A 405 5.81 -10.54 2.48
N LEU A 406 5.18 -11.05 1.41
CA LEU A 406 5.79 -11.88 0.35
C LEU A 406 6.47 -13.17 0.83
N LYS A 407 6.23 -13.62 2.06
CA LYS A 407 6.78 -14.89 2.56
C LYS A 407 6.19 -16.10 1.83
N ASN A 408 4.90 -16.05 1.51
CA ASN A 408 4.21 -17.09 0.75
C ASN A 408 4.03 -16.66 -0.71
N GLU A 409 3.81 -17.63 -1.59
CA GLU A 409 3.28 -17.36 -2.93
C GLU A 409 1.86 -16.79 -2.83
N ILE A 410 1.43 -16.08 -3.88
CA ILE A 410 0.07 -15.56 -3.94
C ILE A 410 -0.92 -16.71 -4.11
N GLY A 411 -2.03 -16.66 -3.37
CA GLY A 411 -3.11 -17.64 -3.54
C GLY A 411 -3.69 -17.56 -4.95
N PHE A 412 -3.98 -18.71 -5.54
CA PHE A 412 -4.37 -18.80 -6.95
C PHE A 412 -5.39 -19.91 -7.19
N PHE A 413 -6.52 -19.52 -7.79
CA PHE A 413 -7.47 -20.45 -8.39
C PHE A 413 -7.46 -20.31 -9.91
N ARG A 414 -7.50 -21.46 -10.58
CA ARG A 414 -7.71 -21.56 -12.02
C ARG A 414 -9.07 -22.18 -12.27
N PHE A 415 -10.01 -21.36 -12.75
CA PHE A 415 -11.31 -21.81 -13.21
C PHE A 415 -11.39 -21.78 -14.73
N GLU A 416 -12.35 -22.50 -15.28
CA GLU A 416 -12.78 -22.28 -16.67
C GLU A 416 -13.44 -20.90 -16.82
N SER A 417 -13.37 -20.29 -18.01
CA SER A 417 -13.91 -18.95 -18.26
C SER A 417 -15.40 -18.80 -17.93
N VAL A 418 -16.17 -19.89 -17.92
CA VAL A 418 -17.60 -19.90 -17.54
C VAL A 418 -17.86 -19.45 -16.10
N PHE A 419 -16.86 -19.52 -15.22
CA PHE A 419 -16.93 -19.02 -13.84
C PHE A 419 -16.76 -17.50 -13.73
N ALA A 420 -16.20 -16.84 -14.75
CA ALA A 420 -15.88 -15.42 -14.70
C ALA A 420 -17.10 -14.52 -14.40
N PRO A 421 -18.30 -14.73 -15.00
CA PRO A 421 -19.47 -13.91 -14.71
C PRO A 421 -19.92 -14.01 -13.25
N ALA A 422 -19.84 -15.19 -12.64
CA ALA A 422 -20.16 -15.41 -11.22
C ALA A 422 -19.18 -14.67 -10.29
N ILE A 423 -17.88 -14.78 -10.55
CA ILE A 423 -16.83 -14.07 -9.79
C ILE A 423 -16.98 -12.55 -9.95
N ALA A 424 -17.17 -12.07 -11.18
CA ALA A 424 -17.37 -10.66 -11.48
C ALA A 424 -18.64 -10.10 -10.82
N THR A 425 -19.69 -10.92 -10.69
CA THR A 425 -20.92 -10.56 -9.96
C THR A 425 -20.63 -10.34 -8.48
N LEU A 426 -19.83 -11.19 -7.83
CA LEU A 426 -19.45 -11.02 -6.43
C LEU A 426 -18.57 -9.78 -6.22
N LEU A 427 -17.61 -9.53 -7.12
CA LEU A 427 -16.72 -8.35 -7.07
C LEU A 427 -17.49 -7.04 -7.24
N SER A 428 -18.38 -6.97 -8.24
CA SER A 428 -19.13 -5.76 -8.57
C SER A 428 -20.25 -5.43 -7.58
N ARG A 429 -20.79 -6.45 -6.90
CA ARG A 429 -21.86 -6.26 -5.91
C ARG A 429 -21.37 -5.93 -4.51
N TYR A 430 -20.08 -6.08 -4.21
CA TYR A 430 -19.53 -5.71 -2.90
C TYR A 430 -19.94 -4.27 -2.51
N PRO A 431 -20.41 -4.02 -1.27
CA PRO A 431 -20.45 -4.92 -0.11
C PRO A 431 -21.76 -5.72 0.03
N LYS A 432 -22.62 -5.77 -0.99
CA LYS A 432 -23.91 -6.49 -0.93
C LYS A 432 -23.70 -7.99 -0.99
N TYR A 433 -24.47 -8.72 -0.17
CA TYR A 433 -24.58 -10.16 -0.25
C TYR A 433 -25.31 -10.60 -1.52
N THR A 434 -24.92 -11.76 -2.04
CA THR A 434 -25.49 -12.42 -3.22
C THR A 434 -25.74 -13.88 -2.86
N LYS A 435 -26.92 -14.41 -3.17
CA LYS A 435 -27.22 -15.84 -2.93
C LYS A 435 -26.40 -16.69 -3.89
N ILE A 436 -25.87 -17.82 -3.43
CA ILE A 436 -25.10 -18.75 -4.26
C ILE A 436 -25.89 -19.13 -5.52
N SER A 437 -27.17 -19.47 -5.37
CA SER A 437 -28.08 -19.87 -6.45
C SER A 437 -28.36 -18.78 -7.49
N SER A 438 -27.98 -17.53 -7.21
CA SER A 438 -28.19 -16.38 -8.09
C SER A 438 -26.95 -15.98 -8.89
N LEU A 439 -25.83 -16.69 -8.68
CA LEU A 439 -24.60 -16.44 -9.44
C LEU A 439 -24.78 -16.87 -10.90
N PRO A 440 -24.50 -15.98 -11.86
CA PRO A 440 -24.78 -16.26 -13.27
C PRO A 440 -23.73 -17.18 -13.91
N PHE A 441 -24.23 -18.18 -14.65
CA PHE A 441 -23.46 -19.01 -15.59
C PHE A 441 -24.18 -18.95 -16.95
N PRO A 442 -24.05 -17.84 -17.70
CA PRO A 442 -24.90 -17.53 -18.85
C PRO A 442 -24.71 -18.50 -20.03
N ASP A 443 -23.54 -19.14 -20.12
CA ASP A 443 -23.18 -20.05 -21.20
C ASP A 443 -23.50 -21.52 -20.87
N SER A 444 -24.01 -21.83 -19.67
CA SER A 444 -24.46 -23.18 -19.31
C SER A 444 -25.95 -23.33 -19.63
N GLU A 445 -26.28 -24.32 -20.46
CA GLU A 445 -27.67 -24.70 -20.78
C GLU A 445 -28.22 -25.75 -19.80
N ASP A 446 -27.37 -26.28 -18.89
CA ASP A 446 -27.70 -27.32 -17.93
C ASP A 446 -27.87 -26.73 -16.51
N GLU A 447 -29.09 -26.86 -15.99
CA GLU A 447 -29.43 -26.36 -14.65
C GLU A 447 -28.74 -27.13 -13.51
N GLU A 448 -28.43 -28.42 -13.69
CA GLU A 448 -27.72 -29.21 -12.68
C GLU A 448 -26.24 -28.82 -12.65
N GLU A 449 -25.61 -28.71 -13.83
CA GLU A 449 -24.22 -28.23 -13.96
C GLU A 449 -24.06 -26.81 -13.38
N THR A 450 -25.02 -25.92 -13.66
CA THR A 450 -25.03 -24.56 -13.10
C THR A 450 -25.03 -24.59 -11.58
N LYS A 451 -25.87 -25.42 -10.95
CA LYS A 451 -25.93 -25.53 -9.48
C LYS A 451 -24.64 -26.09 -8.91
N GLU A 452 -24.05 -27.09 -9.57
CA GLU A 452 -22.76 -27.67 -9.17
C GLU A 452 -21.65 -26.61 -9.23
N ASN A 453 -21.53 -25.88 -10.34
CA ASN A 453 -20.54 -24.82 -10.50
C ASN A 453 -20.70 -23.67 -9.49
N GLN A 454 -21.95 -23.29 -9.18
CA GLN A 454 -22.24 -22.30 -8.14
C GLN A 454 -21.70 -22.74 -6.77
N MET A 455 -21.91 -24.00 -6.41
CA MET A 455 -21.44 -24.58 -5.14
C MET A 455 -19.92 -24.72 -5.12
N ILE A 456 -19.31 -25.27 -6.17
CA ILE A 456 -17.85 -25.41 -6.32
C ILE A 456 -17.16 -24.05 -6.14
N LEU A 457 -17.69 -23.00 -6.78
CA LEU A 457 -17.14 -21.66 -6.63
C LEU A 457 -17.22 -21.20 -5.16
N ALA A 458 -18.39 -21.32 -4.54
CA ALA A 458 -18.59 -20.84 -3.19
C ALA A 458 -17.73 -21.59 -2.16
N GLU A 459 -17.57 -22.90 -2.31
CA GLU A 459 -16.73 -23.75 -1.45
C GLU A 459 -15.25 -23.39 -1.56
N ASN A 460 -14.70 -23.28 -2.78
CA ASN A 460 -13.31 -22.86 -2.97
C ASN A 460 -13.04 -21.47 -2.35
N LEU A 461 -13.95 -20.52 -2.54
CA LEU A 461 -13.81 -19.18 -1.95
C LEU A 461 -13.93 -19.19 -0.43
N ARG A 462 -14.79 -20.04 0.15
CA ARG A 462 -14.90 -20.24 1.60
C ARG A 462 -13.61 -20.82 2.17
N ASP A 463 -13.09 -21.87 1.54
CA ASP A 463 -11.94 -22.62 2.05
C ASP A 463 -10.66 -21.77 2.01
N ALA A 464 -10.54 -20.86 1.03
CA ALA A 464 -9.51 -19.81 1.01
C ALA A 464 -9.76 -18.63 1.97
N GLY A 465 -10.83 -18.67 2.78
CA GLY A 465 -11.19 -17.63 3.73
C GLY A 465 -11.58 -16.30 3.09
N LEU A 466 -12.11 -16.30 1.85
CA LEU A 466 -12.42 -15.09 1.10
C LEU A 466 -13.87 -14.61 1.28
N LEU A 467 -14.73 -15.45 1.85
CA LEU A 467 -16.14 -15.15 2.06
C LEU A 467 -16.42 -14.73 3.50
N GLN A 468 -17.18 -13.66 3.66
CA GLN A 468 -17.61 -13.19 4.98
C GLN A 468 -18.90 -13.88 5.42
N LYS A 469 -19.00 -14.22 6.72
CA LYS A 469 -20.20 -14.75 7.33
C LYS A 469 -21.29 -13.68 7.40
N SER A 470 -22.50 -14.00 6.93
CA SER A 470 -23.66 -13.13 7.14
C SER A 470 -24.01 -13.12 8.62
N SER A 471 -23.95 -11.93 9.24
CA SER A 471 -24.33 -11.69 10.64
C SER A 471 -25.82 -11.89 10.88
#